data_AF-A0A2W4QWF9-F1
#
_entry.id   AF-A0A2W4QWF9-F1
#
_cell.length_a   1.000
_cell.length_b   1.000
_cell.length_c   1.000
_cell.angle_alpha   90.00
_cell.angle_beta   90.00
_cell.angle_gamma   90.00
#
_symmetry.space_group_name_H-M   'P 1'
#
loop_
_entity.id
_entity.type
_entity.pdbx_description
1 polymer ?
#
loop_
_entity_poly.entity_id
_entity_poly.type
_entity_poly.pdbx_seq_one_letter_code
_entity_poly.pdbx_strand_id
1 'polypeptide(L)' 'MSNQFIPIERDQPFVIPVQEWLEKDHLARFVVAIVDGLDVSTLEASYGGGGSPPYPPKMMLSLL' A
#
# COMPACT_ATOMS: atom_id res chain seq x y z
N MET A 1 21.10 -2.97 -2.55
CA MET A 1 20.66 -2.22 -1.36
C MET A 1 19.20 -2.53 -1.15
N SER A 2 18.80 -3.01 0.03
CA SER A 2 17.38 -3.15 0.34
C SER A 2 16.80 -1.75 0.45
N ASN A 3 16.02 -1.33 -0.54
CA ASN A 3 15.31 -0.07 -0.46
C ASN A 3 14.33 -0.17 0.71
N GLN A 4 14.62 0.51 1.82
CA GLN A 4 13.69 0.54 2.95
C GLN A 4 12.51 1.42 2.55
N PHE A 5 11.44 0.80 2.08
CA PHE A 5 10.17 1.47 1.90
C PHE A 5 9.60 1.90 3.24
N ILE A 6 8.78 2.95 3.24
CA ILE A 6 8.00 3.34 4.40
C ILE A 6 7.09 2.17 4.79
N PRO A 7 7.14 1.67 6.04
CA PRO A 7 6.22 0.62 6.49
C PRO A 7 4.79 1.17 6.49
N ILE A 8 3.85 0.42 5.93
CA ILE A 8 2.44 0.80 5.83
C ILE A 8 1.61 -0.23 6.59
N GLU A 9 0.90 0.23 7.61
CA GLU A 9 -0.05 -0.56 8.38
C GLU A 9 -1.47 -0.04 8.10
N ARG A 10 -2.24 -0.75 7.27
CA ARG A 10 -3.59 -0.31 6.84
C ARG A 10 -4.64 -0.47 7.93
N ASP A 11 -4.38 -1.34 8.89
CA ASP A 11 -5.25 -1.60 10.04
C ASP A 11 -4.87 -0.74 11.26
N GLN A 12 -3.96 0.24 11.07
CA GLN A 12 -3.61 1.17 12.13
C GLN A 12 -4.86 1.92 12.60
N PRO A 13 -5.09 2.02 13.92
CA PRO A 13 -6.22 2.77 14.45
C PRO A 13 -6.08 4.26 14.12
N PHE A 14 -7.07 4.80 13.42
CA PHE A 14 -7.19 6.23 13.14
C PHE A 14 -8.11 6.90 14.15
N VAL A 15 -7.92 8.22 14.35
CA VAL A 15 -8.83 9.05 15.16
C VAL A 15 -10.25 9.05 14.59
N ILE A 16 -10.38 8.82 13.28
CA ILE A 16 -11.65 8.67 12.58
C ILE A 16 -11.90 7.19 12.26
N PRO A 17 -13.16 6.71 12.38
CA PRO A 17 -13.49 5.30 12.23
C PRO A 17 -13.63 4.91 10.75
N VAL A 18 -12.57 5.11 9.96
CA VAL A 18 -12.55 4.83 8.51
C VAL A 18 -12.94 3.38 8.23
N GLN A 19 -12.45 2.44 9.04
CA GLN A 19 -12.74 1.02 8.87
C GLN A 19 -14.21 0.66 9.15
N GLU A 20 -14.89 1.43 10.00
CA GLU A 20 -16.31 1.22 10.33
C GLU A 20 -17.23 1.90 9.31
N TRP A 21 -16.77 2.97 8.68
CA TRP A 21 -17.48 3.64 7.58
C TRP A 21 -17.44 2.83 6.29
N LEU A 22 -16.46 1.94 6.12
CA LEU A 22 -16.29 1.14 4.92
C LEU A 22 -17.06 -0.17 5.05
N GLU A 23 -18.13 -0.35 4.28
CA GLU A 23 -18.90 -1.59 4.22
C GLU A 23 -17.98 -2.80 3.88
N LYS A 24 -18.40 -4.00 4.29
CA LYS A 24 -17.57 -5.22 4.14
C LYS A 24 -17.30 -5.58 2.67
N ASP A 25 -18.24 -5.27 1.80
CA ASP A 25 -18.23 -5.49 0.35
C ASP A 25 -17.80 -4.23 -0.44
N HIS A 26 -17.29 -3.20 0.24
CA HIS A 26 -16.87 -1.97 -0.40
C HIS A 26 -15.71 -2.20 -1.39
N LEU A 27 -15.82 -1.61 -2.58
CA LEU A 27 -14.88 -1.80 -3.69
C LEU A 27 -13.41 -1.52 -3.31
N ALA A 28 -13.15 -0.54 -2.46
CA ALA A 28 -11.79 -0.25 -2.00
C ALA A 28 -11.13 -1.45 -1.29
N ARG A 29 -11.89 -2.26 -0.53
CA ARG A 29 -11.36 -3.48 0.10
C ARG A 29 -10.98 -4.52 -0.95
N PHE A 30 -11.78 -4.62 -2.01
CA PHE A 30 -11.53 -5.51 -3.14
C PHE A 30 -10.28 -5.09 -3.94
N VAL A 31 -10.12 -3.80 -4.24
CA VAL A 31 -8.93 -3.29 -4.95
C VAL A 31 -7.67 -3.58 -4.15
N VAL A 32 -7.66 -3.27 -2.84
CA VAL A 32 -6.51 -3.55 -1.96
C VAL A 32 -6.20 -5.05 -1.95
N ALA A 33 -7.22 -5.92 -1.86
CA ALA A 33 -7.02 -7.37 -1.88
C ALA A 33 -6.41 -7.88 -3.19
N ILE A 34 -6.82 -7.32 -4.35
CA ILE A 34 -6.20 -7.66 -5.64
C ILE A 34 -4.75 -7.20 -5.67
N VAL A 35 -4.50 -5.93 -5.34
CA VAL A 35 -3.16 -5.34 -5.39
C VAL A 35 -2.19 -6.07 -4.46
N ASP A 36 -2.67 -6.57 -3.32
CA ASP A 36 -1.84 -7.34 -2.40
C ASP A 36 -1.39 -8.69 -2.98
N GLY A 37 -2.18 -9.29 -3.89
CA GLY A 37 -1.83 -10.50 -4.61
C GLY A 37 -0.88 -10.30 -5.81
N LEU A 38 -0.60 -9.06 -6.22
CA LEU A 38 0.27 -8.78 -7.37
C LEU A 38 1.75 -8.94 -7.03
N ASP A 39 2.51 -9.52 -7.95
CA ASP A 39 3.96 -9.47 -7.93
C ASP A 39 4.44 -8.10 -8.42
N VAL A 40 5.05 -7.32 -7.53
CA VAL A 40 5.61 -5.99 -7.80
C VAL A 40 7.12 -5.96 -7.70
N SER A 41 7.79 -7.12 -7.60
CA SER A 41 9.24 -7.23 -7.37
C SER A 41 10.06 -6.44 -8.40
N THR A 42 9.62 -6.42 -9.66
CA THR A 42 10.26 -5.65 -10.74
C THR A 42 10.15 -4.14 -10.49
N LEU A 43 9.01 -3.66 -9.99
CA LEU A 43 8.84 -2.26 -9.61
C LEU A 43 9.71 -1.93 -8.41
N GLU A 44 9.73 -2.77 -7.38
CA GLU A 44 10.57 -2.58 -6.20
C GLU A 44 12.06 -2.51 -6.57
N ALA A 45 12.53 -3.38 -7.46
CA ALA A 45 13.90 -3.40 -7.95
C ALA A 45 14.27 -2.17 -8.80
N SER A 46 13.28 -1.53 -9.43
CA SER A 46 13.50 -0.32 -10.24
C SER A 46 13.75 0.94 -9.39
N TYR A 47 13.43 0.91 -8.09
CA TYR A 47 13.74 2.03 -7.21
C TYR A 47 15.25 2.13 -6.97
N GLY A 48 15.87 3.15 -7.56
CA GLY A 48 17.30 3.45 -7.42
C GLY A 48 17.71 4.08 -6.09
N GLY A 49 16.77 4.30 -5.17
CA GLY A 49 16.99 5.04 -3.93
C GLY A 49 17.23 6.54 -4.14
N GLY A 50 17.63 7.24 -3.08
CA GLY A 50 17.88 8.69 -3.07
C GLY A 50 16.73 9.51 -2.48
N GLY A 51 17.07 10.55 -1.72
CA GLY A 51 16.08 11.37 -1.02
C GLY A 51 15.41 10.64 0.15
N SER A 52 14.14 10.96 0.40
CA SER A 52 13.34 10.33 1.45
C SER A 52 13.00 8.87 1.11
N PRO A 53 12.72 8.02 2.12
CA PRO A 53 12.22 6.67 1.89
C PRO A 53 10.99 6.66 0.97
N PRO A 54 10.95 5.80 -0.07
CA PRO A 54 9.79 5.71 -0.94
C PRO A 54 8.64 4.94 -0.28
N TYR A 55 7.42 5.17 -0.75
CA TYR A 55 6.28 4.32 -0.43
C TYR A 55 6.35 3.00 -1.22
N PRO A 56 5.80 1.89 -0.68
CA PRO A 56 5.74 0.61 -1.40
C PRO A 56 4.94 0.71 -2.71
N PRO A 57 5.35 0.03 -3.81
CA PRO A 57 4.61 0.03 -5.07
C PRO A 57 3.16 -0.43 -4.93
N LYS A 58 2.91 -1.46 -4.09
CA LYS A 58 1.54 -1.92 -3.77
C LYS A 58 0.68 -0.84 -3.12
N MET A 59 1.27 0.07 -2.33
CA MET A 59 0.53 1.20 -1.77
C MET A 59 0.08 2.12 -2.90
N MET A 60 1.02 2.54 -3.76
CA MET A 60 0.75 3.45 -4.87
C MET A 60 -0.28 2.90 -5.85
N LEU A 61 -0.21 1.60 -6.17
CA LEU A 61 -1.20 0.95 -7.03
C LEU A 61 -2.60 0.89 -6.41
N SER A 62 -2.72 0.91 -5.09
CA SER A 62 -4.03 0.92 -4.42
C SER A 62 -4.74 2.28 -4.49
N LEU A 63 -4.04 3.35 -4.92
CA LEU A 63 -4.57 4.71 -4.99
C LEU A 63 -5.01 5.15 -6.39
N LEU A 64 -4.73 4.33 -7.40
CA LEU A 64 -5.14 4.56 -8.80
C LEU A 64 -6.60 4.14 -9.02
#